data_AF-A0A7X0A6V6-F1
#
_entry.id   AF-A0A7X0A6V6-F1
#
_cell.length_a   1.000
_cell.length_b   1.000
_cell.length_c   1.000
_cell.angle_alpha   90.00
_cell.angle_beta   90.00
_cell.angle_gamma   90.00
#
_symmetry.space_group_name_H-M   'P 1'
#
loop_
_entity.id
_entity.type
_entity.pdbx_description
1 polymer ?
#
loop_
_entity_poly.entity_id
_entity_poly.type
_entity_poly.pdbx_seq_one_letter_code
_entity_poly.pdbx_strand_id
1 'polypeptide(L)' 'MASQKAKQIGKGKAEMQPAHNAWEVMKPFVHFGLKATGLLASTLITIVKNIPKPDKAKQPERKNTKIIKI' A
#
# COMPACT_ATOMS: atom_id res chain seq x y z
N MET A 1 45.25 -47.55 29.54
CA MET A 1 44.61 -47.08 28.29
C MET A 1 43.57 -46.02 28.68
N ALA A 2 43.93 -44.73 28.66
CA ALA A 2 43.02 -43.65 29.06
C ALA A 2 42.12 -43.27 27.87
N SER A 3 40.80 -43.45 28.04
CA SER A 3 39.81 -43.11 27.01
C SER A 3 39.59 -41.58 26.99
N GLN A 4 40.07 -40.93 25.93
CA GLN A 4 39.87 -39.49 25.71
C GLN A 4 38.41 -39.26 25.29
N LYS A 5 37.57 -38.79 26.22
CA LYS A 5 36.23 -38.29 25.89
C LYS A 5 36.36 -37.04 25.02
N ALA A 6 36.08 -37.16 23.73
CA ALA A 6 35.95 -36.03 22.82
C ALA A 6 34.86 -35.06 23.35
N LYS A 7 35.26 -33.83 23.68
CA LYS A 7 34.37 -32.77 24.13
C LYS A 7 33.49 -32.34 22.94
N GLN A 8 32.22 -32.73 22.97
CA GLN A 8 31.24 -32.40 21.93
C GLN A 8 30.79 -30.93 22.09
N ILE A 9 31.55 -30.00 21.51
CA ILE A 9 31.19 -28.59 21.42
C ILE A 9 30.26 -28.43 20.21
N GLY A 10 29.02 -27.98 20.42
CA GLY A 10 28.08 -27.70 19.32
C GLY A 10 26.62 -28.12 19.51
N LYS A 11 26.22 -28.66 20.67
CA LYS A 11 24.81 -29.00 20.98
C LYS A 11 24.08 -27.94 21.83
N GLY A 12 24.57 -26.71 21.85
CA GLY A 12 23.77 -25.59 22.35
C GLY A 12 22.89 -25.10 21.22
N LYS A 13 21.57 -25.32 21.30
CA LYS A 13 20.64 -24.54 20.48
C LYS A 13 20.98 -23.09 20.74
N ALA A 14 21.36 -22.32 19.72
CA ALA A 14 21.45 -20.89 19.86
C ALA A 14 20.07 -20.42 20.34
N GLU A 15 19.97 -19.98 21.59
CA GLU A 15 18.77 -19.35 22.10
C GLU A 15 18.57 -18.10 21.26
N MET A 16 17.69 -18.21 20.27
CA MET A 16 17.20 -17.08 19.50
C MET A 16 16.43 -16.24 20.49
N GLN A 17 17.09 -15.21 21.04
CA GLN A 17 16.42 -14.24 21.89
C GLN A 17 15.18 -13.76 21.15
N PRO A 18 14.00 -13.74 21.80
CA PRO A 18 12.80 -13.30 21.12
C PRO A 18 13.04 -11.88 20.63
N ALA A 19 12.75 -11.63 19.35
CA ALA A 19 12.96 -10.35 18.70
C ALA A 19 11.97 -9.30 19.24
N HIS A 20 12.07 -8.99 20.54
CA HIS A 20 11.19 -8.07 21.26
C HIS A 20 11.24 -6.65 20.69
N ASN A 21 12.27 -6.33 19.91
CA ASN A 21 12.47 -5.00 19.34
C ASN A 21 12.12 -4.89 17.86
N ALA A 22 11.90 -6.01 17.14
CA ALA A 22 11.74 -5.99 15.68
C ALA A 22 10.53 -5.14 15.23
N TRP A 23 9.43 -5.19 15.98
CA TRP A 23 8.23 -4.40 15.69
C TRP A 23 8.44 -2.90 15.92
N GLU A 24 9.20 -2.53 16.96
CA GLU A 24 9.46 -1.14 17.30
C GLU A 24 10.33 -0.45 16.24
N VAL A 25 11.35 -1.16 15.72
CA VAL A 25 12.14 -0.66 14.58
C VAL A 25 11.33 -0.60 13.30
N MET A 26 10.32 -1.47 13.12
CA MET A 26 9.52 -1.53 11.89
C MET A 26 8.41 -0.47 11.85
N LYS A 27 7.89 -0.05 13.02
CA LYS A 27 6.84 0.96 13.18
C LYS A 27 7.07 2.26 12.39
N PRO A 28 8.25 2.93 12.43
CA PRO A 28 8.47 4.14 11.65
C PRO A 28 8.39 3.92 10.13
N PHE A 29 8.86 2.77 9.63
CA PHE A 29 8.81 2.46 8.20
C PHE A 29 7.38 2.19 7.73
N VAL A 30 6.58 1.48 8.53
CA VAL A 30 5.15 1.25 8.24
C VAL A 30 4.39 2.57 8.26
N HIS A 31 4.64 3.43 9.26
CA HIS A 31 4.01 4.75 9.36
C HIS A 31 4.38 5.66 8.18
N PHE A 32 5.64 5.65 7.77
CA PHE A 32 6.10 6.34 6.58
C PHE A 32 5.43 5.80 5.32
N GLY A 33 5.37 4.47 5.16
CA GLY A 33 4.73 3.81 4.03
C GLY A 33 3.27 4.23 3.88
N LEU A 34 2.49 4.17 4.97
CA LEU A 34 1.09 4.61 4.95
C LEU A 34 0.93 6.08 4.55
N LYS A 35 1.77 6.98 5.07
CA LYS A 35 1.75 8.40 4.70
C LYS A 35 2.13 8.62 3.24
N ALA A 36 3.18 7.96 2.76
CA ALA A 36 3.66 8.08 1.39
C ALA A 36 2.59 7.57 0.40
N THR A 37 2.00 6.40 0.66
CA THR A 37 0.92 5.86 -0.17
C THR A 37 -0.31 6.78 -0.16
N GLY A 38 -0.66 7.37 0.99
CA GLY A 38 -1.76 8.35 1.07
C GLY A 38 -1.52 9.58 0.20
N LEU A 39 -0.30 10.15 0.24
CA LEU A 39 0.07 11.27 -0.61
C LEU A 39 0.01 10.91 -2.10
N LEU A 40 0.60 9.78 -2.49
CA LEU A 40 0.58 9.28 -3.88
C LEU A 40 -0.85 9.04 -4.38
N ALA A 41 -1.70 8.41 -3.57
CA ALA A 41 -3.10 8.18 -3.91
C ALA A 41 -3.85 9.51 -4.11
N SER A 42 -3.64 10.49 -3.23
CA SER A 42 -4.28 11.81 -3.36
C SER A 42 -3.85 12.56 -4.62
N THR A 43 -2.57 12.48 -4.99
CA THR A 43 -2.05 13.09 -6.22
C THR A 43 -2.63 12.41 -7.45
N LEU A 44 -2.67 11.08 -7.49
CA LEU A 44 -3.29 10.32 -8.58
C LEU A 44 -4.77 10.65 -8.75
N ILE A 45 -5.54 10.68 -7.66
CA ILE A 45 -6.96 11.05 -7.67
C ILE A 45 -7.13 12.48 -8.20
N THR A 46 -6.27 13.40 -7.77
CA THR A 46 -6.31 14.79 -8.22
C THR A 46 -6.03 14.89 -9.71
N ILE A 47 -5.02 14.19 -10.22
CA ILE A 47 -4.71 14.12 -11.65
C ILE A 47 -5.93 13.61 -12.43
N VAL A 48 -6.50 12.47 -12.03
CA VAL A 48 -7.66 11.88 -12.73
C VAL A 48 -8.88 12.80 -12.70
N LYS A 49 -9.12 13.51 -11.60
CA LYS A 49 -10.24 14.44 -11.48
C LYS A 49 -10.01 15.75 -12.23
N ASN A 50 -8.76 16.21 -12.32
CA ASN A 50 -8.40 17.47 -12.93
C ASN A 50 -8.08 17.34 -14.43
N ILE A 51 -7.89 16.11 -14.93
CA ILE A 51 -7.92 15.83 -16.37
C ILE A 51 -9.34 16.14 -16.85
N PRO A 52 -9.54 17.19 -17.68
CA PRO A 52 -10.85 17.49 -18.23
C PRO A 52 -11.31 16.27 -19.00
N LYS A 53 -12.41 15.66 -18.55
CA LYS A 53 -13.03 14.55 -19.27
C LYS A 53 -13.32 15.08 -20.68
N PRO A 54 -12.89 14.37 -21.74
CA PRO A 54 -13.23 14.77 -23.10
C PRO A 54 -14.73 14.99 -23.12
N ASP A 55 -15.13 16.16 -23.63
CA ASP A 55 -16.49 16.65 -23.68
C ASP A 55 -17.41 15.44 -23.82
N LYS A 56 -18.21 15.16 -22.78
CA LYS A 56 -19.28 14.18 -22.90
C LYS A 56 -20.09 14.73 -24.06
N ALA A 57 -19.91 14.15 -25.25
CA ALA A 57 -20.50 14.60 -26.49
C ALA A 57 -21.90 15.04 -26.15
N LYS A 58 -22.13 16.37 -26.21
CA LYS A 58 -23.33 17.04 -25.72
C LYS A 58 -24.49 16.09 -25.97
N GLN A 59 -25.02 15.46 -24.92
CA GLN A 59 -26.24 14.68 -25.11
C GLN A 59 -27.19 15.65 -25.77
N PRO A 60 -27.73 15.36 -26.97
CA PRO A 60 -28.61 16.30 -27.62
C PRO A 60 -29.75 16.50 -26.64
N GLU A 61 -29.83 17.71 -26.07
CA GLU A 61 -31.00 18.19 -25.35
C GLU A 61 -32.17 17.76 -26.20
N ARG A 62 -33.01 16.87 -25.64
CA ARG A 62 -34.22 16.42 -26.32
C ARG A 62 -35.03 17.69 -26.58
N LYS A 63 -34.90 18.24 -27.79
CA LYS A 63 -35.72 19.35 -28.26
C LYS A 63 -37.15 18.89 -28.04
N ASN A 64 -37.79 19.53 -27.07
CA ASN A 64 -39.16 19.29 -26.72
C ASN A 64 -39.97 19.83 -27.91
N THR A 65 -40.20 18.97 -28.91
CA THR A 65 -40.95 19.30 -30.12
C THR A 65 -42.41 19.45 -29.74
N LYS A 66 -42.75 20.56 -29.09
CA LYS A 66 -44.13 20.98 -28.92
C LYS A 66 -44.57 21.53 -30.27
N ILE A 67 -45.07 20.63 -31.12
CA ILE A 67 -45.71 20.98 -32.39
C ILE A 67 -46.94 21.83 -32.03
N ILE A 68 -46.87 23.14 -32.31
CA ILE A 68 -48.06 24.00 -32.29
C ILE A 68 -48.74 23.76 -33.65
N LYS A 69 -49.88 23.07 -33.61
CA LYS A 69 -50.77 22.93 -34.77
C LYS A 69 -51.48 24.27 -34.96
N ILE A 70 -51.37 24.85 -36.15
CA ILE A 70 -52.18 25.99 -36.61
C ILE A 70 -53.48 25.42 -37.17
#